data_AF-A0A5K0ZIH2-F1
#
_entry.id   AF-A0A5K0ZIH2-F1
#
_cell.length_a   1.000
_cell.length_b   1.000
_cell.length_c   1.000
_cell.angle_alpha   90.00
_cell.angle_beta   90.00
_cell.angle_gamma   90.00
#
_symmetry.space_group_name_H-M   'P 1'
#
loop_
_entity.id
_entity.type
_entity.pdbx_description
1 polymer ?
#
loop_
_entity_poly.entity_id
_entity_poly.type
_entity_poly.pdbx_seq_one_letter_code
_entity_poly.pdbx_strand_id
1 'polypeptide(L)'
;MNQGSTYSAGMSTDFHLPDEILAVIPTDPYDQLDLARKITSMAIASRVSKLESEMGRLKQKISEKDLLIYELQDKVSQLERAFQEADARLREALDEN
;
A
#
# COMPACT_ATOMS: atom_id res chain seq x y z
N MET A 1 -41.56 40.08 -19.37
CA MET A 1 -40.83 40.59 -18.18
C MET A 1 -41.42 39.83 -17.00
N ASN A 2 -40.75 38.91 -16.31
CA ASN A 2 -39.36 38.92 -15.88
C ASN A 2 -38.82 37.48 -15.86
N GLN A 3 -37.61 37.30 -16.40
CA GLN A 3 -36.80 36.09 -16.20
C GLN A 3 -36.15 36.17 -14.82
N GLY A 4 -36.02 35.03 -14.15
CA GLY A 4 -35.05 34.80 -13.09
C GLY A 4 -34.51 33.39 -13.27
N SER A 5 -33.73 33.17 -14.33
CA SER A 5 -32.26 33.11 -14.28
C SER A 5 -31.73 32.07 -13.29
N THR A 6 -31.65 30.83 -13.82
CA THR A 6 -30.41 30.06 -13.95
C THR A 6 -29.55 29.90 -12.69
N TYR A 7 -29.75 28.76 -12.02
CA TYR A 7 -28.74 28.11 -11.19
C TYR A 7 -27.61 27.60 -12.08
N SER A 8 -26.63 28.44 -12.37
CA SER A 8 -25.33 28.07 -12.96
C SER A 8 -24.26 28.48 -11.95
N ALA A 9 -23.20 27.76 -11.66
CA ALA A 9 -22.65 26.52 -12.15
C ALA A 9 -21.55 26.17 -11.14
N GLY A 10 -21.32 24.90 -10.85
CA GLY A 10 -20.20 24.56 -9.98
C GLY A 10 -20.06 23.13 -9.51
N MET A 11 -20.60 22.11 -10.20
CA MET A 11 -20.03 20.75 -10.30
C MET A 11 -20.94 19.86 -11.18
N SER A 12 -21.05 20.17 -12.47
CA SER A 12 -21.73 19.28 -13.43
C SER A 12 -20.81 18.13 -13.84
N THR A 13 -20.59 17.19 -12.93
CA THR A 13 -20.63 15.78 -13.30
C THR A 13 -22.05 15.36 -13.02
N ASP A 14 -22.79 14.86 -14.01
CA ASP A 14 -24.16 14.36 -13.87
C ASP A 14 -24.19 13.19 -12.87
N PHE A 15 -24.15 13.51 -11.58
CA PHE A 15 -24.26 12.56 -10.49
C PHE A 15 -25.75 12.43 -10.16
N HIS A 16 -26.46 11.74 -11.05
CA HIS A 16 -27.82 11.32 -10.78
C HIS A 16 -27.78 10.16 -9.78
N LEU A 17 -28.11 10.47 -8.53
CA LEU A 17 -28.38 9.45 -7.53
C LEU A 17 -29.69 8.74 -7.87
N PRO A 18 -29.78 7.41 -7.71
CA PRO A 18 -31.05 6.70 -7.83
C PRO A 18 -32.10 7.26 -6.85
N ASP A 19 -33.37 7.23 -7.25
CA ASP A 19 -34.49 7.76 -6.46
C ASP A 19 -34.58 7.11 -5.07
N GLU A 20 -34.20 5.84 -4.96
CA GLU A 20 -34.17 5.11 -3.70
C GLU A 20 -33.14 5.68 -2.71
N ILE A 21 -32.02 6.21 -3.23
CA ILE A 21 -30.99 6.87 -2.42
C ILE A 21 -31.45 8.27 -2.04
N LEU A 22 -32.07 9.01 -2.96
CA LEU A 22 -32.62 10.34 -2.67
C LEU A 22 -33.71 10.27 -1.59
N ALA A 23 -34.55 9.23 -1.60
CA ALA A 23 -35.63 9.03 -0.64
C ALA A 23 -35.15 8.85 0.81
N VAL A 24 -33.90 8.41 1.01
CA VAL A 24 -33.31 8.21 2.35
C VAL A 24 -32.38 9.35 2.79
N ILE A 25 -32.12 10.34 1.92
CA ILE A 25 -31.33 11.51 2.30
C ILE A 25 -32.19 12.40 3.20
N PRO A 26 -31.66 12.82 4.37
CA PRO A 26 -32.37 13.76 5.25
C PRO A 26 -32.76 15.02 4.49
N THR A 27 -33.94 15.57 4.73
CA THR A 27 -34.36 16.83 4.10
C THR A 27 -33.81 18.05 4.83
N ASP A 28 -33.42 17.92 6.09
CA ASP A 28 -32.79 18.98 6.87
C ASP A 28 -31.33 19.21 6.43
N PRO A 29 -30.91 20.46 6.14
CA PRO A 29 -29.56 20.75 5.68
C PRO A 29 -28.44 20.38 6.65
N TYR A 30 -28.65 20.48 7.97
CA TYR A 30 -27.63 20.15 8.96
C TYR A 30 -27.48 18.64 9.09
N ASP A 31 -28.58 17.89 9.03
CA ASP A 31 -28.56 16.43 9.01
C ASP A 31 -27.88 15.88 7.73
N GLN A 32 -28.03 16.55 6.59
CA GLN A 32 -27.29 16.21 5.37
C GLN A 32 -25.79 16.40 5.53
N LEU A 33 -25.35 17.50 6.16
CA LEU A 33 -23.93 17.72 6.46
C LEU A 33 -23.39 16.66 7.41
N ASP A 34 -24.18 16.25 8.42
CA ASP A 34 -23.80 15.18 9.32
C ASP A 34 -23.65 13.84 8.59
N LEU A 35 -24.58 13.51 7.70
CA LEU A 35 -24.51 12.34 6.84
C LEU A 35 -23.28 12.38 5.92
N ALA A 36 -23.04 13.50 5.23
CA ALA A 36 -21.90 13.69 4.35
C ALA A 36 -20.57 13.53 5.11
N ARG A 37 -20.50 14.08 6.33
CA ARG A 37 -19.37 13.92 7.25
C ARG A 37 -19.15 12.46 7.60
N LYS A 38 -20.21 11.72 7.99
CA LYS A 38 -20.13 10.28 8.30
C LYS A 38 -19.64 9.47 7.10
N ILE A 39 -20.19 9.70 5.91
CA ILE A 39 -19.76 9.04 4.67
C ILE A 39 -18.27 9.29 4.43
N THR A 40 -17.84 10.55 4.54
CA THR A 40 -16.43 10.93 4.37
C THR A 40 -15.54 10.26 5.41
N SER A 41 -15.95 10.25 6.68
CA SER A 41 -15.22 9.56 7.75
C SER A 41 -15.09 8.06 7.49
N MET A 42 -16.15 7.40 7.02
CA MET A 42 -16.11 5.98 6.66
C MET A 42 -15.19 5.72 5.46
N ALA A 43 -15.26 6.54 4.43
CA ALA A 43 -14.40 6.43 3.26
C ALA A 43 -12.92 6.61 3.62
N ILE A 44 -12.60 7.58 4.47
CA ILE A 44 -11.25 7.79 4.99
C ILE A 44 -10.81 6.59 5.83
N ALA A 45 -11.64 6.12 6.77
CA ALA A 45 -11.32 4.97 7.61
C ALA A 45 -11.03 3.71 6.77
N SER A 46 -11.87 3.42 5.77
CA SER A 46 -11.66 2.31 4.84
C SER A 46 -10.33 2.44 4.08
N ARG A 47 -10.01 3.65 3.60
CA ARG A 47 -8.73 3.91 2.92
C ARG A 47 -7.53 3.75 3.87
N VAL A 48 -7.64 4.23 5.11
CA VAL A 48 -6.59 4.08 6.13
C VAL A 48 -6.36 2.61 6.43
N SER A 49 -7.42 1.83 6.69
CA SER A 49 -7.28 0.38 6.96
C SER A 49 -6.65 -0.37 5.79
N LYS A 50 -6.97 0.00 4.54
CA LYS A 50 -6.31 -0.58 3.37
C LYS A 50 -4.81 -0.27 3.34
N LEU A 51 -4.43 1.00 3.57
CA LEU A 51 -3.03 1.41 3.61
C LEU A 51 -2.25 0.73 4.75
N GLU A 52 -2.86 0.59 5.92
CA GLU A 52 -2.27 -0.12 7.06
C GLU A 52 -2.01 -1.60 6.74
N SER A 53 -2.96 -2.27 6.07
CA SER A 53 -2.79 -3.64 5.59
C SER A 53 -1.67 -3.77 4.57
N GLU A 54 -1.62 -2.86 3.58
CA GLU A 54 -0.56 -2.83 2.58
C GLU A 54 0.82 -2.57 3.21
N MET A 55 0.90 -1.64 4.17
CA MET A 55 2.12 -1.37 4.93
C MET A 55 2.58 -2.59 5.72
N GLY A 56 1.65 -3.29 6.38
CA GLY A 56 1.95 -4.54 7.10
C GLY A 56 2.56 -5.59 6.17
N ARG A 57 1.95 -5.81 5.00
CA ARG A 57 2.45 -6.74 3.97
C ARG A 57 3.82 -6.34 3.43
N LEU A 58 4.06 -5.04 3.23
CA LEU A 58 5.36 -4.54 2.78
C LEU A 58 6.45 -4.75 3.84
N LYS A 59 6.15 -4.49 5.11
CA LYS A 59 7.08 -4.76 6.22
C LYS A 59 7.45 -6.23 6.30
N GLN A 60 6.47 -7.13 6.20
CA GLN A 60 6.71 -8.57 6.17
C GLN A 60 7.67 -8.95 5.02
N LYS A 61 7.42 -8.43 3.81
CA LYS A 61 8.28 -8.70 2.65
C LYS A 61 9.71 -8.18 2.82
N ILE A 62 9.90 -7.07 3.55
CA ILE A 62 11.23 -6.58 3.90
C ILE A 62 11.92 -7.58 4.84
N SER A 63 11.26 -8.00 5.91
CA SER A 63 11.83 -8.98 6.85
C SER A 63 12.18 -10.32 6.18
N GLU A 64 11.35 -10.82 5.28
CA GLU A 64 11.64 -12.02 4.48
C GLU A 64 12.89 -11.85 3.61
N LYS A 65 13.05 -10.68 2.99
CA LYS A 65 14.23 -10.37 2.18
C LYS A 65 15.49 -10.22 3.03
N ASP A 66 15.41 -9.60 4.20
CA ASP A 66 16.53 -9.44 5.11
C ASP A 66 17.05 -10.81 5.58
N LEU A 67 16.13 -11.73 5.89
CA LEU A 67 16.48 -13.12 6.22
C LEU A 67 17.19 -13.81 5.04
N LEU A 68 16.64 -13.68 3.83
CA LEU A 68 17.25 -14.25 2.63
C LEU A 68 18.65 -13.66 2.36
N ILE A 69 18.83 -12.36 2.55
CA ILE A 69 20.14 -11.71 2.42
C ILE A 69 21.13 -12.31 3.41
N TYR A 70 20.73 -12.47 4.67
CA TYR A 70 21.58 -13.07 5.70
C TYR A 70 22.00 -14.50 5.32
N GLU A 71 21.06 -15.34 4.88
CA GLU A 71 21.35 -16.71 4.44
C GLU A 71 22.30 -16.75 3.23
N LEU A 72 22.13 -15.83 2.27
CA LEU A 72 23.00 -15.73 1.11
C LEU A 72 24.41 -15.27 1.50
N GLN A 73 24.51 -14.31 2.42
CA GLN A 73 25.80 -13.85 2.95
C GLN A 73 26.55 -14.99 3.66
N ASP A 74 25.87 -15.78 4.49
CA ASP A 74 26.47 -16.93 5.15
C ASP A 74 26.98 -17.98 4.14
N LYS A 75 26.18 -18.30 3.12
CA LYS A 75 26.58 -19.20 2.03
C LYS A 75 27.80 -18.70 1.27
N VAL A 76 27.86 -17.40 0.97
CA VAL A 76 29.04 -16.79 0.32
C VAL A 76 30.27 -16.96 1.20
N SER A 77 30.18 -16.63 2.49
CA SER A 77 31.30 -16.81 3.42
C SER A 77 31.74 -18.27 3.56
N GLN A 78 30.82 -19.22 3.53
CA GLN A 78 31.16 -20.65 3.53
C GLN A 78 31.91 -21.06 2.25
N LEU A 79 31.46 -20.60 1.08
CA LEU A 79 32.11 -20.87 -0.20
C LEU A 79 33.50 -20.23 -0.28
N GLU A 80 33.65 -19.01 0.19
CA GLU A 80 34.95 -18.32 0.25
C GLU A 80 35.96 -19.09 1.10
N ARG A 81 35.55 -19.58 2.28
CA ARG A 81 36.40 -20.44 3.13
C ARG A 81 36.77 -21.74 2.42
N ALA A 82 35.80 -22.45 1.86
CA ALA A 82 36.04 -23.71 1.16
C ALA A 82 36.99 -23.52 -0.04
N PHE A 83 36.85 -22.40 -0.77
CA PHE A 83 37.75 -22.04 -1.86
C PHE A 83 39.17 -21.78 -1.36
N GLN A 84 39.34 -20.99 -0.30
CA GLN A 84 40.66 -20.71 0.28
C GLN A 84 41.33 -21.99 0.79
N GLU A 85 40.59 -22.88 1.44
CA GLU A 85 41.11 -24.19 1.88
C GLU A 85 41.54 -25.06 0.70
N ALA A 86 40.75 -25.09 -0.38
CA ALA A 86 41.09 -25.85 -1.58
C ALA A 86 42.33 -25.28 -2.30
N ASP A 87 42.44 -23.95 -2.40
CA ASP A 87 43.61 -23.27 -2.98
C ASP A 87 44.88 -23.52 -2.14
N ALA A 88 44.78 -23.46 -0.82
CA ALA A 88 45.90 -23.78 0.08
C ALA A 88 46.38 -25.22 -0.10
N ARG A 89 45.46 -26.20 -0.10
CA ARG A 89 45.79 -27.62 -0.34
C ARG A 89 46.42 -27.86 -1.71
N LEU A 90 45.95 -27.14 -2.74
CA LEU A 90 46.53 -27.24 -4.08
C LEU A 90 47.97 -26.72 -4.10
N ARG A 91 48.24 -25.59 -3.43
CA ARG A 91 49.61 -25.04 -3.34
C ARG A 91 50.54 -25.98 -2.58
N GLU A 92 50.11 -26.52 -1.45
CA GLU A 92 50.87 -27.52 -0.70
C GLU A 92 51.24 -28.73 -1.57
N ALA A 93 50.26 -29.28 -2.31
CA ALA A 93 50.50 -30.42 -3.20
C ALA A 93 51.40 -30.10 -4.42
N LEU A 94 51.45 -28.84 -4.85
CA LEU A 94 52.36 -28.38 -5.90
C LEU A 94 53.78 -28.15 -5.37
N ASP A 95 53.92 -27.67 -4.12
CA ASP A 95 55.22 -27.45 -3.48
C ASP A 95 55.91 -28.78 -3.08
N GLU A 96 55.14 -29.86 -2.89
CA GLU A 96 55.64 -31.21 -2.57
C GLU A 96 56.15 -32.03 -3.79
N ASN A 97 55.98 -31.55 -5.03
CA ASN A 97 56.43 -32.19 -6.29
C ASN A 97 57.69 -31.54 -6.88
#